data_AF-A0A9E0XCS3-F1
#
_entry.id   AF-A0A9E0XCS3-F1
#
_cell.length_a   1.000
_cell.length_b   1.000
_cell.length_c   1.000
_cell.angle_alpha   90.00
_cell.angle_beta   90.00
_cell.angle_gamma   90.00
#
_symmetry.space_group_name_H-M   'P 1'
#
loop_
_entity.id
_entity.type
_entity.pdbx_description
1 polymer ?
#
loop_
_entity_poly.entity_id
_entity_poly.type
_entity_poly.pdbx_seq_one_letter_code
_entity_poly.pdbx_strand_id
1 'polypeptide(L)'
;MQSMTIEQLRAATHAGGVAGVTLKGLGGAFLVEIATRSGAAALLAKARSNEPRRFGNPLAALNVLRDIGITVGQFDASAWNPDEKDETPGNRGRAEALRKAHQAAAYNQWLAAEVQDAIDDPRPNISHDDVMAEMDADIAEMTGSAKLPKRKGP
;
A
#
# COMPACT_ATOMS: atom_id res chain seq x y z
N MET A 1 31.76 11.28 10.03
CA MET A 1 30.68 11.70 9.11
C MET A 1 29.55 12.23 9.98
N GLN A 2 29.11 13.47 9.76
CA GLN A 2 28.12 14.10 10.63
C GLN A 2 26.71 13.54 10.31
N SER A 3 25.79 13.53 11.27
CA SER A 3 24.38 13.19 11.02
C SER A 3 23.53 14.45 11.19
N MET A 4 22.48 14.56 10.39
CA MET A 4 21.48 15.63 10.51
C MET A 4 20.08 15.06 10.48
N THR A 5 19.22 15.47 11.41
CA THR A 5 17.79 15.15 11.36
C THR A 5 17.08 15.96 10.27
N ILE A 6 15.83 15.61 9.96
CA ILE A 6 15.01 16.38 9.01
C ILE A 6 14.89 17.85 9.44
N GLU A 7 14.67 18.11 10.72
CA GLU A 7 14.54 19.49 11.23
C GLU A 7 15.87 20.26 11.13
N GLN A 8 16.99 19.60 11.38
CA GLN A 8 18.31 20.21 11.21
C GLN A 8 18.61 20.50 9.74
N LEU A 9 18.26 19.59 8.83
CA LEU A 9 18.40 19.80 7.39
C LEU A 9 17.50 20.94 6.91
N ARG A 10 16.26 21.03 7.43
CA ARG A 10 15.34 22.13 7.17
C ARG A 10 15.92 23.46 7.62
N ALA A 11 16.37 23.57 8.86
CA ALA A 11 17.00 24.78 9.39
C ALA A 11 18.23 25.19 8.56
N ALA A 12 19.10 24.24 8.21
CA ALA A 12 20.29 24.50 7.40
C ALA A 12 19.94 24.94 5.96
N THR A 13 18.88 24.37 5.38
CA THR A 13 18.40 24.76 4.03
C THR A 13 17.89 26.19 4.05
N HIS A 14 17.05 26.56 5.03
CA HIS A 14 16.56 27.93 5.17
C HIS A 14 17.68 28.94 5.47
N ALA A 15 18.70 28.53 6.21
CA ALA A 15 19.88 29.35 6.48
C ALA A 15 20.87 29.41 5.29
N GLY A 16 20.60 28.72 4.18
CA GLY A 16 21.49 28.66 3.01
C GLY A 16 22.78 27.85 3.22
N GLY A 17 22.87 27.09 4.32
CA GLY A 17 24.06 26.32 4.70
C GLY A 17 24.24 25.02 3.90
N VAL A 18 23.26 24.61 3.11
CA VAL A 18 23.33 23.43 2.25
C VAL A 18 23.87 23.82 0.88
N ALA A 19 24.95 23.17 0.45
CA ALA A 19 25.54 23.32 -0.88
C ALA A 19 24.87 22.40 -1.90
N GLY A 20 24.43 21.22 -1.47
CA GLY A 20 23.71 20.27 -2.30
C GLY A 20 23.34 19.01 -1.54
N VAL A 21 22.54 18.15 -2.19
CA VAL A 21 22.21 16.82 -1.69
C VAL A 21 22.44 15.78 -2.77
N THR A 22 22.84 14.59 -2.35
CA THR A 22 22.99 13.42 -3.21
C THR A 22 22.13 12.28 -2.66
N LEU A 23 21.18 11.81 -3.45
CA LEU A 23 20.43 10.59 -3.16
C LEU A 23 21.29 9.40 -3.58
N LYS A 24 21.86 8.69 -2.61
CA LYS A 24 22.78 7.58 -2.85
C LYS A 24 22.09 6.24 -2.61
N GLY A 25 22.11 5.37 -3.61
CA GLY A 25 21.74 3.97 -3.46
C GLY A 25 22.85 3.19 -2.75
N LEU A 26 22.48 2.39 -1.75
CA LEU A 26 23.39 1.51 -1.03
C LEU A 26 22.65 0.20 -0.73
N GLY A 27 23.02 -0.87 -1.43
CA GLY A 27 22.32 -2.15 -1.41
C GLY A 27 20.85 -1.95 -1.77
N GLY A 28 19.95 -2.50 -0.96
CA GLY A 28 18.50 -2.42 -1.13
C GLY A 28 17.80 -1.10 -0.76
N ALA A 29 18.54 -0.06 -0.38
CA ALA A 29 17.97 1.18 0.13
C ALA A 29 18.67 2.43 -0.41
N PHE A 30 18.05 3.58 -0.15
CA PHE A 30 18.57 4.89 -0.48
C PHE A 30 18.86 5.69 0.79
N LEU A 31 19.92 6.48 0.73
CA LEU A 31 20.40 7.38 1.77
C LEU A 31 20.52 8.78 1.16
N VAL A 32 20.41 9.81 2.00
CA VAL A 32 20.63 11.19 1.57
C VAL A 32 21.94 11.68 2.17
N GLU A 33 22.93 11.90 1.30
CA GLU A 33 24.15 12.64 1.62
C GLU A 33 23.91 14.14 1.41
N ILE A 34 24.42 14.94 2.34
CA ILE A 34 24.22 16.39 2.42
C ILE A 34 25.60 17.02 2.35
N ALA A 35 25.85 17.79 1.30
CA ALA A 35 27.01 18.65 1.21
C ALA A 35 26.68 19.99 1.87
N THR A 36 27.39 20.34 2.95
CA THR A 36 27.23 21.65 3.60
C THR A 36 28.27 22.64 3.09
N ARG A 37 27.95 23.93 3.14
CA ARG A 37 28.86 25.02 2.72
C ARG A 37 30.04 25.21 3.68
N SER A 38 29.98 24.66 4.90
CA SER A 38 31.13 24.62 5.82
C SER A 38 32.16 23.55 5.45
N GLY A 39 31.90 22.73 4.41
CA GLY A 39 32.77 21.65 3.97
C GLY A 39 32.54 20.33 4.70
N ALA A 40 31.67 20.29 5.71
CA ALA A 40 31.32 19.04 6.40
C ALA A 40 30.26 18.26 5.60
N ALA A 41 30.52 16.99 5.29
CA ALA A 41 29.50 16.10 4.74
C ALA A 41 28.65 15.51 5.88
N ALA A 42 27.33 15.53 5.70
CA ALA A 42 26.39 14.95 6.65
C ALA A 42 25.47 13.92 5.98
N LEU A 43 24.98 12.96 6.77
CA LEU A 43 23.93 12.02 6.36
C LEU A 43 22.61 12.39 7.02
N LEU A 44 21.51 12.29 6.26
CA LEU A 44 20.18 12.40 6.83
C LEU A 44 19.93 11.24 7.80
N ALA A 45 19.52 11.54 9.02
CA ALA A 45 19.33 10.59 10.11
C ALA A 45 17.86 10.53 10.58
N LYS A 46 17.58 9.51 11.40
CA LYS A 46 16.28 9.40 12.09
C LYS A 46 16.15 10.50 13.15
N ALA A 47 14.93 10.89 13.50
CA ALA A 47 14.70 12.01 14.42
C ALA A 47 15.21 11.74 15.85
N ARG A 48 15.19 10.48 16.29
CA ARG A 48 15.57 10.05 17.65
C ARG A 48 16.84 9.17 17.68
N SER A 49 17.59 9.10 16.58
CA SER A 49 18.79 8.28 16.47
C SER A 49 19.75 8.88 15.45
N ASN A 50 21.05 8.78 15.73
CA ASN A 50 22.10 9.15 14.76
C ASN A 50 22.24 8.13 13.61
N GLU A 51 21.42 7.07 13.61
CA GLU A 51 21.34 6.15 12.48
C GLU A 51 20.92 6.85 11.19
N PRO A 52 21.62 6.59 10.07
CA PRO A 52 21.21 7.05 8.77
C PRO A 52 19.78 6.62 8.43
N ARG A 53 18.99 7.56 7.94
CA ARG A 53 17.62 7.32 7.50
C ARG A 53 17.68 6.60 6.15
N ARG A 54 17.40 5.30 6.18
CA ARG A 54 17.25 4.46 5.00
C ARG A 54 15.85 4.59 4.41
N PHE A 55 15.77 4.75 3.09
CA PHE A 55 14.54 4.76 2.32
C PHE A 55 14.50 3.54 1.40
N GLY A 56 13.49 2.68 1.52
CA GLY A 56 13.32 1.54 0.61
C GLY A 56 12.75 1.94 -0.77
N ASN A 57 12.34 3.20 -0.95
CA ASN A 57 11.82 3.75 -2.19
C ASN A 57 12.43 5.16 -2.39
N PRO A 58 13.05 5.45 -3.55
CA PRO A 58 13.64 6.76 -3.81
C PRO A 58 12.59 7.89 -3.81
N LEU A 59 11.35 7.63 -4.24
CA LEU A 59 10.27 8.63 -4.19
C LEU A 59 9.97 9.12 -2.77
N ALA A 60 10.10 8.25 -1.77
CA ALA A 60 9.91 8.66 -0.38
C ALA A 60 10.99 9.65 0.08
N ALA A 61 12.23 9.47 -0.37
CA ALA A 61 13.32 10.42 -0.10
C ALA A 61 13.07 11.76 -0.82
N LEU A 62 12.64 11.71 -2.09
CA LEU A 62 12.33 12.91 -2.87
C LEU A 62 11.19 13.74 -2.26
N ASN A 63 10.13 13.09 -1.77
CA ASN A 63 9.04 13.79 -1.07
C ASN A 63 9.55 14.50 0.19
N VAL A 64 10.37 13.83 1.01
CA VAL A 64 10.98 14.46 2.19
C VAL A 64 11.85 15.67 1.80
N LEU A 65 12.67 15.55 0.76
CA LEU A 65 13.51 16.66 0.29
C LEU A 65 12.66 17.83 -0.23
N ARG A 66 11.58 17.54 -0.97
CA ARG A 66 10.62 18.55 -1.44
C ARG A 66 9.95 19.29 -0.29
N ASP A 67 9.49 18.56 0.72
CA ASP A 67 8.85 19.13 1.91
C ASP A 67 9.81 20.01 2.72
N ILE A 68 11.12 19.77 2.62
CA ILE A 68 12.17 20.60 3.21
C ILE A 68 12.45 21.86 2.36
N GLY A 69 12.07 21.87 1.08
CA GLY A 69 12.37 22.93 0.13
C GLY A 69 13.59 22.66 -0.76
N ILE A 70 14.12 21.44 -0.74
CA ILE A 70 15.22 21.01 -1.61
C ILE A 70 14.61 20.37 -2.87
N THR A 71 14.63 21.11 -3.97
CA THR A 71 14.01 20.70 -5.25
C THR A 71 15.01 20.25 -6.30
N VAL A 72 16.31 20.48 -6.06
CA VAL A 72 17.41 20.11 -6.96
C VAL A 72 18.47 19.35 -6.16
N GLY A 73 19.00 18.29 -6.75
CA GLY A 73 20.04 17.45 -6.17
C GLY A 73 20.63 16.49 -7.19
N GLN A 74 21.59 15.69 -6.74
CA GLN A 74 22.20 14.63 -7.53
C GLN A 74 21.67 13.27 -7.08
N PHE A 75 21.85 12.25 -7.93
CA PHE A 75 21.63 10.87 -7.58
C PHE A 75 22.88 10.06 -7.90
N ASP A 76 23.19 9.10 -7.05
CA ASP A 76 24.26 8.13 -7.25
C ASP A 76 23.67 6.74 -7.03
N ALA A 77 23.46 6.00 -8.12
CA ALA A 77 22.92 4.65 -8.08
C ALA A 77 24.00 3.57 -8.24
N SER A 78 25.29 3.94 -8.19
CA SER A 78 26.41 3.02 -8.45
C SER A 78 26.44 1.81 -7.52
N ALA A 79 25.99 1.98 -6.27
CA ALA A 79 25.91 0.92 -5.27
C ALA A 79 24.47 0.47 -4.97
N TRP A 80 23.50 0.78 -5.83
CA TRP A 80 22.12 0.31 -5.66
C TRP A 80 21.95 -1.11 -6.19
N ASN A 81 21.44 -2.00 -5.34
CA ASN A 81 21.07 -3.36 -5.71
C ASN A 81 19.61 -3.65 -5.29
N PRO A 82 18.65 -3.73 -6.24
CA PRO A 82 17.25 -3.99 -5.91
C PRO A 82 17.01 -5.37 -5.29
N ASP A 83 17.89 -6.35 -5.55
CA ASP A 83 17.75 -7.72 -5.03
C ASP A 83 18.09 -7.81 -3.53
N GLU A 84 18.86 -6.85 -3.01
CA GLU A 84 19.19 -6.72 -1.58
C GLU A 84 18.14 -5.93 -0.79
N LYS A 85 17.02 -5.58 -1.42
CA LYS A 85 15.93 -4.86 -0.75
C LYS A 85 15.35 -5.72 0.36
N ASP A 86 15.59 -5.31 1.61
CA ASP A 86 14.90 -5.84 2.77
C ASP A 86 13.39 -5.82 2.48
N GLU A 87 12.79 -7.00 2.31
CA GLU A 87 11.35 -7.18 2.23
C GLU A 87 10.75 -6.84 3.60
N THR A 88 10.66 -5.55 3.93
CA THR A 88 10.17 -5.12 5.23
C THR A 88 8.68 -5.52 5.31
N PRO A 89 8.28 -6.41 6.25
CA PRO A 89 6.93 -6.99 6.27
C PRO A 89 5.80 -5.95 6.34
N GLY A 90 6.12 -4.75 6.87
CA GLY A 90 5.16 -3.69 7.11
C GLY A 90 4.58 -2.99 5.88
N ASN A 91 5.10 -3.21 4.67
CA ASN A 91 4.55 -2.59 3.45
C ASN A 91 3.47 -3.47 2.78
N ARG A 92 3.66 -4.81 2.76
CA ARG A 92 2.61 -5.76 2.32
C ARG A 92 1.43 -5.75 3.29
N GLY A 93 1.69 -5.84 4.60
CA GLY A 93 0.63 -5.90 5.60
C GLY A 93 -0.27 -4.65 5.65
N ARG A 94 0.26 -3.46 5.36
CA ARG A 94 -0.56 -2.23 5.29
C ARG A 94 -1.40 -2.13 4.02
N ALA A 95 -0.82 -2.49 2.88
CA ALA A 95 -1.55 -2.50 1.61
C ALA A 95 -2.67 -3.55 1.61
N GLU A 96 -2.40 -4.74 2.15
CA GLU A 96 -3.40 -5.79 2.33
C GLU A 96 -4.45 -5.40 3.38
N ALA A 97 -4.06 -4.79 4.51
CA ALA A 97 -5.01 -4.30 5.49
C ALA A 97 -5.92 -3.19 4.93
N LEU A 98 -5.38 -2.26 4.14
CA LEU A 98 -6.18 -1.22 3.47
C LEU A 98 -7.11 -1.83 2.42
N ARG A 99 -6.62 -2.78 1.61
CA ARG A 99 -7.45 -3.47 0.61
C ARG A 99 -8.59 -4.23 1.28
N LYS A 100 -8.31 -4.94 2.38
CA LYS A 100 -9.31 -5.64 3.19
C LYS A 100 -10.32 -4.68 3.83
N ALA A 101 -9.87 -3.54 4.34
CA ALA A 101 -10.75 -2.51 4.90
C ALA A 101 -11.68 -1.92 3.83
N HIS A 102 -11.17 -1.64 2.62
CA HIS A 102 -11.98 -1.17 1.50
C HIS A 102 -12.99 -2.21 1.02
N GLN A 103 -12.58 -3.49 0.92
CA GLN A 103 -13.50 -4.57 0.57
C GLN A 103 -14.60 -4.76 1.61
N ALA A 104 -14.26 -4.70 2.90
CA ALA A 104 -15.25 -4.78 3.97
C ALA A 104 -16.23 -3.60 3.96
N ALA A 105 -15.74 -2.37 3.71
CA ALA A 105 -16.61 -1.20 3.58
C ALA A 105 -17.55 -1.30 2.37
N ALA A 106 -17.06 -1.74 1.21
CA ALA A 106 -17.88 -1.94 0.02
C ALA A 106 -18.93 -3.05 0.22
N TYR A 107 -18.54 -4.16 0.85
CA TYR A 107 -19.46 -5.25 1.17
C TYR A 107 -20.55 -4.80 2.14
N ASN A 108 -20.19 -4.06 3.20
CA ASN A 108 -21.17 -3.55 4.17
C ASN A 108 -22.14 -2.54 3.53
N GLN A 109 -21.67 -1.70 2.60
CA GLN A 109 -22.53 -0.75 1.88
C GLN A 109 -23.52 -1.48 0.97
N TRP A 110 -23.05 -2.46 0.20
CA TRP A 110 -23.92 -3.30 -0.62
C TRP A 110 -24.93 -4.08 0.23
N LEU A 111 -24.48 -4.74 1.30
CA LEU A 111 -25.35 -5.51 2.19
C LEU A 111 -26.40 -4.62 2.86
N ALA A 112 -26.02 -3.43 3.32
CA ALA A 112 -26.96 -2.49 3.92
C ALA A 112 -28.02 -2.01 2.90
N ALA A 113 -27.62 -1.79 1.65
CA ALA A 113 -28.56 -1.44 0.58
C ALA A 113 -29.52 -2.59 0.27
N GLU A 114 -29.00 -3.82 0.11
CA GLU A 114 -29.82 -5.01 -0.17
C GLU A 114 -30.82 -5.31 0.96
N VAL A 115 -30.38 -5.17 2.21
CA VAL A 115 -31.25 -5.33 3.39
C VAL A 115 -32.33 -4.26 3.41
N GLN A 116 -31.99 -3.01 3.06
CA GLN A 116 -32.97 -1.93 3.01
C GLN A 116 -33.99 -2.15 1.89
N ASP A 117 -33.55 -2.55 0.70
CA ASP A 117 -34.43 -2.86 -0.43
C ASP A 117 -35.38 -4.02 -0.09
N ALA A 118 -34.92 -5.03 0.66
CA ALA A 118 -35.76 -6.13 1.14
C ALA A 118 -36.77 -5.70 2.23
N ILE A 119 -36.41 -4.74 3.08
CA ILE A 119 -37.32 -4.16 4.10
C ILE A 119 -38.40 -3.30 3.42
N ASP A 120 -38.02 -2.56 2.37
CA ASP A 120 -38.90 -1.64 1.65
C ASP A 120 -39.76 -2.37 0.60
N ASP A 121 -39.57 -3.69 0.40
CA ASP A 121 -40.38 -4.49 -0.52
C ASP A 121 -41.85 -4.57 -0.04
N PRO A 122 -42.81 -4.09 -0.84
CA PRO A 122 -44.22 -4.10 -0.47
C PRO A 122 -44.88 -5.47 -0.56
N ARG A 123 -44.19 -6.50 -1.09
CA ARG A 123 -44.74 -7.85 -1.24
C ARG A 123 -44.97 -8.49 0.13
N PRO A 124 -46.05 -9.28 0.29
CA PRO A 124 -46.28 -10.02 1.52
C PRO A 124 -45.20 -11.07 1.71
N ASN A 125 -44.82 -11.31 2.96
CA ASN A 125 -43.88 -12.37 3.30
C ASN A 125 -44.48 -13.75 2.94
N ILE A 126 -43.65 -14.64 2.39
CA ILE A 126 -44.04 -16.00 2.01
C ILE A 126 -43.76 -16.96 3.17
N SER A 127 -44.56 -18.04 3.27
CA SER A 127 -44.36 -19.03 4.32
C SER A 127 -43.10 -19.86 4.04
N HIS A 128 -42.50 -20.40 5.10
CA HIS A 128 -41.33 -21.27 4.95
C HIS A 128 -41.64 -22.51 4.10
N ASP A 129 -42.83 -23.09 4.25
CA ASP A 129 -43.25 -24.29 3.51
C ASP A 129 -43.37 -24.00 2.01
N ASP A 130 -43.90 -22.82 1.64
CA ASP A 130 -44.02 -22.40 0.24
C ASP A 130 -42.64 -22.15 -0.40
N VAL A 131 -41.70 -21.53 0.33
CA VAL A 131 -40.31 -21.33 -0.13
C VAL A 131 -39.62 -22.66 -0.42
N MET A 132 -39.78 -23.63 0.48
CA MET A 132 -39.14 -24.93 0.33
C MET A 132 -39.73 -25.71 -0.85
N ALA A 133 -41.04 -25.63 -1.07
CA ALA A 133 -41.69 -26.26 -2.21
C ALA A 133 -41.26 -25.65 -3.55
N GLU A 134 -41.09 -24.32 -3.63
CA GLU A 134 -40.57 -23.63 -4.82
C GLU A 134 -39.10 -24.02 -5.09
N MET A 135 -38.26 -24.02 -4.05
CA MET A 135 -36.85 -24.42 -4.17
C MET A 135 -36.68 -25.87 -4.61
N ASP A 136 -37.50 -26.80 -4.09
CA ASP A 136 -37.47 -28.21 -4.49
C ASP A 136 -37.87 -28.39 -5.97
N ALA A 137 -38.83 -27.58 -6.46
CA ALA A 137 -39.23 -27.58 -7.87
C ALA A 137 -38.09 -27.08 -8.78
N ASP A 138 -37.42 -25.97 -8.40
CA ASP A 138 -36.28 -25.42 -9.14
C ASP A 138 -35.10 -26.40 -9.20
N ILE A 139 -34.79 -27.06 -8.08
CA ILE A 139 -33.75 -28.09 -8.02
C ILE A 139 -34.12 -29.28 -8.91
N ALA A 140 -35.37 -29.73 -8.88
CA ALA A 140 -35.84 -30.82 -9.72
C ALA A 140 -35.77 -30.47 -11.22
N GLU A 141 -36.01 -29.21 -11.61
CA GLU A 141 -35.87 -28.73 -12.98
C GLU A 141 -34.40 -28.69 -13.44
N MET A 142 -33.51 -28.14 -12.59
CA MET A 142 -32.07 -28.09 -12.88
C MET A 142 -31.42 -29.48 -12.96
N THR A 143 -31.87 -30.42 -12.13
CA THR A 143 -31.34 -31.79 -12.10
C THR A 143 -32.02 -32.72 -13.11
N GLY A 144 -33.29 -32.48 -13.44
CA GLY A 144 -34.05 -33.23 -14.44
C GLY A 144 -33.67 -32.91 -15.89
N SER A 145 -33.21 -31.68 -16.16
CA SER A 145 -32.66 -31.25 -17.46
C SER A 145 -31.26 -31.82 -17.74
N ALA A 146 -30.53 -32.27 -16.70
CA ALA A 146 -29.27 -33.00 -16.82
C ALA A 146 -29.51 -34.51 -17.10
N LYS A 147 -30.18 -34.85 -18.21
CA LYS A 147 -30.28 -36.24 -18.67
C LYS A 147 -28.90 -36.72 -19.15
N LEU A 148 -28.16 -37.44 -18.32
CA LEU A 148 -26.85 -38.02 -18.69
C LEU A 148 -26.96 -38.87 -19.98
N PRO A 149 -26.04 -38.72 -20.96
CA PRO A 149 -26.03 -39.58 -22.13
C PRO A 149 -25.71 -41.02 -21.72
N LYS A 150 -26.53 -41.98 -22.16
CA LYS A 150 -26.29 -43.41 -21.98
C LYS A 150 -24.93 -43.77 -22.58
N ARG A 151 -23.98 -44.19 -21.74
CA ARG A 151 -22.71 -44.77 -22.21
C ARG A 151 -23.00 -46.06 -22.98
N LYS A 152 -22.78 -46.05 -24.30
CA LYS A 152 -22.60 -47.28 -25.09
C LYS A 152 -21.27 -47.91 -24.63
N GLY A 153 -21.34 -49.10 -24.04
CA GLY A 153 -20.16 -49.92 -23.76
C GLY A 153 -19.61 -50.57 -25.04
N PRO A 154 -18.33 -50.96 -25.05
CA PRO A 154 -17.78 -51.84 -26.08
C PRO A 154 -18.38 -53.25 -25.98
#